data_AF-A0A7Y4TM04-F1
#
_entry.id   AF-A0A7Y4TM04-F1
#
_cell.length_a   1.000
_cell.length_b   1.000
_cell.length_c   1.000
_cell.angle_alpha   90.00
_cell.angle_beta   90.00
_cell.angle_gamma   90.00
#
_symmetry.space_group_name_H-M   'P 1'
#
loop_
_entity.id
_entity.type
_entity.pdbx_description
1 polymer ?
#
loop_
_entity_poly.entity_id
_entity_poly.type
_entity_poly.pdbx_seq_one_letter_code
_entity_poly.pdbx_strand_id
1 'polypeptide(L)' 'MRQLKRTGEPIVLTVNGKAAAVLHDPESYEEYLRDRERRQMIAAVKRGIEDMKAGRTKPAAEVFRDFEKKYKIRS' A
#
# COMPACT_ATOMS: atom_id res chain seq x y z
N MET A 1 -7.88 -24.57 -13.41
CA MET A 1 -6.70 -24.09 -12.66
C MET A 1 -5.34 -24.36 -13.33
N ARG A 2 -5.19 -25.35 -14.24
CA ARG A 2 -3.89 -25.78 -14.77
C ARG A 2 -3.13 -24.71 -15.57
N GLN A 3 -3.82 -23.83 -16.30
CA GLN A 3 -3.20 -22.74 -17.07
C GLN A 3 -2.70 -21.60 -16.16
N LEU A 4 -3.53 -21.13 -15.22
CA LEU A 4 -3.15 -20.13 -14.21
C LEU A 4 -1.88 -20.57 -13.46
N LYS A 5 -1.88 -21.81 -12.94
CA LYS A 5 -0.72 -22.38 -12.23
C LYS A 5 0.54 -22.58 -13.10
N ARG A 6 0.39 -22.68 -14.42
CA ARG A 6 1.51 -22.93 -15.35
C ARG A 6 2.11 -21.64 -15.91
N THR A 7 1.32 -20.57 -15.99
CA THR A 7 1.69 -19.34 -16.69
C THR A 7 1.78 -18.12 -15.78
N GLY A 8 1.08 -18.11 -14.63
CA GLY A 8 0.92 -16.91 -13.80
C GLY A 8 0.07 -15.81 -14.44
N GLU A 9 -0.46 -16.02 -15.65
CA GLU A 9 -1.24 -15.00 -16.34
C GLU A 9 -2.69 -14.96 -15.82
N PRO A 10 -3.21 -13.76 -15.45
CA PRO A 10 -4.57 -13.62 -14.95
C PRO A 10 -5.62 -14.04 -16.00
N ILE A 11 -6.65 -14.74 -15.55
CA ILE A 11 -7.77 -15.14 -16.41
C ILE A 11 -8.93 -14.17 -16.23
N VAL A 12 -9.38 -13.53 -17.32
CA VAL A 12 -10.55 -12.64 -17.31
C VAL A 12 -11.82 -13.47 -17.53
N LEU A 13 -12.75 -13.43 -16.57
CA LEU A 13 -14.08 -14.02 -16.69
C LEU A 13 -15.06 -12.96 -17.19
N THR A 14 -15.84 -13.31 -18.20
CA THR A 14 -16.87 -12.42 -18.78
C THR A 14 -18.28 -12.95 -18.51
N VAL A 15 -19.22 -12.03 -18.32
CA VAL A 15 -20.66 -12.30 -18.26
C VAL A 15 -21.33 -11.40 -19.30
N ASN A 16 -22.08 -12.00 -20.23
CA ASN A 16 -22.72 -11.30 -21.35
C ASN A 16 -21.76 -10.43 -22.17
N GLY A 17 -20.56 -10.95 -22.46
CA GLY A 17 -19.54 -10.26 -23.25
C GLY A 17 -18.81 -9.12 -22.53
N LYS A 18 -19.06 -8.91 -21.23
CA LYS A 18 -18.40 -7.88 -20.42
C LYS A 18 -17.53 -8.52 -19.35
N ALA A 19 -16.33 -7.99 -19.13
CA ALA A 19 -15.44 -8.44 -18.05
C ALA A 19 -16.11 -8.24 -16.69
N ALA A 20 -16.15 -9.30 -15.88
CA ALA A 20 -16.84 -9.33 -14.60
C ALA A 20 -15.90 -9.68 -13.44
N ALA A 21 -14.87 -10.49 -13.68
CA ALA A 21 -13.86 -10.83 -12.67
C ALA A 21 -12.51 -11.16 -13.31
N VAL A 22 -11.44 -11.02 -12.55
CA VAL A 22 -10.10 -11.48 -12.91
C VAL A 22 -9.67 -12.51 -11.87
N LEU A 23 -9.34 -13.72 -12.32
CA LEU A 23 -8.77 -14.74 -11.46
C LEU A 23 -7.25 -14.62 -11.53
N HIS A 24 -6.63 -14.35 -10.38
CA HIS A 24 -5.19 -14.30 -10.22
C HIS A 24 -4.77 -15.45 -9.31
N ASP A 25 -3.57 -16.01 -9.50
CA ASP A 25 -3.07 -16.97 -8.52
C ASP A 25 -2.73 -16.24 -7.21
N PRO A 26 -2.98 -16.87 -6.04
CA PRO A 26 -2.77 -16.19 -4.76
C PRO A 26 -1.34 -15.70 -4.55
N GLU A 27 -0.34 -16.47 -4.98
CA GLU A 27 1.07 -16.17 -4.77
C GLU A 27 1.53 -14.93 -5.55
N SER A 28 1.18 -14.82 -6.83
CA SER A 28 1.46 -13.65 -7.65
C SER A 28 0.71 -12.41 -7.15
N TYR A 29 -0.50 -12.58 -6.59
CA TYR A 29 -1.25 -11.46 -6.03
C TYR A 29 -0.55 -10.95 -4.76
N GLU A 30 -0.11 -11.86 -3.89
CA GLU A 30 0.66 -11.50 -2.71
C GLU A 30 2.00 -10.84 -3.07
N GLU A 31 2.70 -11.33 -4.09
CA GLU A 31 3.94 -10.72 -4.57
C GLU A 31 3.68 -9.30 -5.08
N TYR A 32 2.62 -9.11 -5.88
CA TYR A 32 2.19 -7.79 -6.32
C TYR A 32 1.91 -6.85 -5.13
N LEU A 33 1.20 -7.32 -4.10
CA LEU A 33 0.95 -6.53 -2.89
C LEU A 33 2.25 -6.15 -2.17
N ARG A 34 3.17 -7.10 -1.97
CA ARG A 34 4.50 -6.85 -1.38
C ARG A 34 5.28 -5.80 -2.15
N ASP A 35 5.26 -5.87 -3.48
CA ASP A 35 5.94 -4.92 -4.35
C ASP A 35 5.31 -3.52 -4.31
N ARG A 36 3.99 -3.44 -4.13
CA ARG A 36 3.30 -2.16 -3.92
C ARG A 36 3.67 -1.55 -2.57
N GLU A 37 3.64 -2.33 -1.50
CA GLU A 37 4.04 -1.88 -0.16
C GLU A 37 5.48 -1.40 -0.15
N ARG A 38 6.40 -2.14 -0.78
CA ARG A 38 7.80 -1.75 -0.92
C ARG A 38 7.96 -0.41 -1.63
N ARG A 39 7.26 -0.20 -2.75
CA ARG A 39 7.29 1.08 -3.48
C ARG A 39 6.73 2.22 -2.64
N GLN A 40 5.63 1.99 -1.92
CA GLN A 40 5.06 2.99 -1.01
C GLN A 40 6.01 3.35 0.12
N MET A 41 6.67 2.37 0.74
CA MET A 41 7.68 2.58 1.78
C MET A 41 8.84 3.45 1.25
N ILE A 42 9.40 3.11 0.09
CA ILE A 42 10.48 3.90 -0.53
C ILE A 42 10.03 5.35 -0.78
N ALA A 43 8.82 5.54 -1.30
CA ALA A 43 8.26 6.86 -1.54
C ALA A 43 8.04 7.65 -0.22
N ALA A 44 7.60 6.98 0.85
CA ALA A 44 7.43 7.60 2.16
C ALA A 44 8.77 8.08 2.74
N VAL A 45 9.82 7.25 2.67
CA VAL A 45 11.16 7.62 3.14
C VAL A 45 11.72 8.80 2.35
N LYS A 46 11.61 8.77 1.01
CA LYS A 46 12.07 9.88 0.15
C LYS A 46 11.39 11.20 0.50
N ARG A 47 10.06 11.19 0.66
CA ARG A 47 9.31 12.38 1.08
C ARG A 47 9.75 12.88 2.45
N GLY A 48 9.96 11.98 3.42
CA GLY A 48 10.46 12.35 4.75
C GLY A 48 11.82 13.06 4.69
N ILE A 49 12.74 12.56 3.86
CA ILE A 49 14.05 13.22 3.64
C ILE A 49 13.88 14.60 3.01
N GLU A 50 12.99 14.75 2.02
CA GLU A 50 12.70 16.04 1.40
C GLU A 50 12.06 17.03 2.37
N ASP A 51 11.14 16.58 3.22
CA ASP A 51 10.52 17.38 4.27
C ASP A 51 11.56 17.86 5.30
N MET A 52 12.49 16.99 5.70
CA MET A 52 13.62 17.37 6.56
C MET A 52 14.49 18.47 5.92
N LYS A 53 14.86 18.30 4.65
CA LYS A 53 15.67 19.28 3.92
C LYS A 53 14.95 20.63 3.76
N ALA A 54 13.63 20.60 3.58
CA ALA A 54 12.81 21.79 3.42
C ALA A 54 12.35 22.42 4.75
N GLY A 55 12.75 21.86 5.90
CA GLY A 55 12.31 22.33 7.21
C GLY A 55 10.82 22.08 7.50
N ARG A 56 10.15 21.21 6.73
CA ARG A 56 8.75 20.81 6.94
C ARG A 56 8.63 19.73 8.01
N THR A 57 9.26 19.96 9.15
CA THR A 57 9.25 19.05 10.29
C THR A 57 8.59 19.73 11.48
N LYS A 58 8.16 18.94 12.47
CA LYS A 58 7.66 19.44 13.74
C LYS A 58 8.28 18.66 14.90
N PRO A 59 8.48 19.29 16.06
CA PRO A 59 9.01 18.60 17.24
C PRO A 59 8.13 17.42 17.63
N ALA A 60 8.74 16.29 18.00
CA ALA A 60 8.00 15.09 18.40
C ALA A 60 7.02 15.34 19.56
N ALA A 61 7.43 16.13 20.55
CA ALA A 61 6.60 16.50 21.70
C ALA A 61 5.30 17.22 21.30
N GLU A 62 5.35 18.05 20.26
CA GLU A 62 4.15 18.69 19.71
C GLU A 62 3.22 17.69 19.05
N VAL A 63 3.77 16.70 18.33
CA VAL A 63 2.96 15.63 17.72
C VAL A 63 2.21 14.83 18.77
N PHE A 64 2.89 14.39 19.83
CA PHE A 64 2.26 13.59 20.89
C PHE A 64 1.18 14.38 21.62
N ARG A 65 1.47 15.64 21.97
CA ARG A 65 0.49 16.53 22.60
C ARG A 65 -0.77 16.71 21.73
N ASP A 66 -0.60 16.95 20.44
CA ASP A 66 -1.72 17.10 19.51
C ASP A 66 -2.52 15.80 19.36
N PHE A 67 -1.82 14.67 19.32
CA PHE A 67 -2.41 13.34 19.22
C PHE A 67 -3.25 13.00 20.46
N GLU A 68 -2.68 13.15 21.66
CA GLU A 68 -3.37 12.95 22.94
C GLU A 68 -4.60 13.84 23.06
N LYS A 69 -4.48 15.13 22.70
CA LYS A 69 -5.60 16.07 22.70
C LYS A 69 -6.70 15.66 21.73
N LYS A 70 -6.33 15.23 20.51
CA LYS A 70 -7.28 14.83 19.47
C LYS A 70 -8.05 13.57 19.85
N TYR A 71 -7.37 12.59 20.43
CA TYR A 71 -7.96 11.28 20.77
C TYR A 71 -8.40 11.16 22.23
N LYS A 72 -8.27 12.23 23.03
CA LYS A 72 -8.58 12.26 24.46
C LYS A 72 -7.87 11.15 25.24
N ILE A 73 -6.66 10.79 24.80
CA ILE A 73 -5.83 9.80 25.46
C ILE A 73 -5.14 10.53 26.61
N ARG A 74 -5.36 10.05 27.83
CA ARG A 74 -4.79 10.61 29.05
C ARG A 74 -3.57 9.76 29.39
N SER A 75 -2.36 10.30 29.18
CA SER A 75 -1.11 9.72 29.67
C SER A 75 -0.92 10.00 31.15
#